data_AF-A0A1R3TGP0-F1
#
_entry.id   AF-A0A1R3TGP0-F1
#
_cell.length_a   1.000
_cell.length_b   1.000
_cell.length_c   1.000
_cell.angle_alpha   90.00
_cell.angle_beta   90.00
_cell.angle_gamma   90.00
#
_symmetry.space_group_name_H-M   'P 1'
#
loop_
_entity.id
_entity.type
_entity.pdbx_description
1 polymer ?
#
loop_
_entity_poly.entity_id
_entity_poly.type
_entity_poly.pdbx_seq_one_letter_code
_entity_poly.pdbx_strand_id
1 'polypeptide(L)'
;MSCLTNFNNDLLWITIILSILFLALYLYQKKNSTNDFLRDFTNAASVSLILLFIIFVGYHCFPSEDSLFSKLVSGEVIVGVTVAFPTFYTWYRRDKKEKADSEAHQEEQKKIQKERYKYQKYTEIKSDYLTWNKNFSIDNMSQILTIVNLEQIIERVEEFYKISENKEMHPIDFTSLFIMIQEILKEWSKSNKYKESSDRNKINSIYDSWRKLNNKIISNMSNVPDHAKNAEDVYALDFCKNSSIFREYTRSSRFYGCKFKPENFDDFLSNDGFYEFYDTFMESKLTPDDLSEIGDDVKLERYFYEDDFGNILLSTTEQKDEEKDSKGIKPTINEEGTLEQSKLECSLRDNLIYENRDLSDFGEINEFIECQQSIKVTLNDHKSNIKQQIFDALKKLGKTEFDMMTEGNSFVSRSKNYIPDMKEKGEKKWAWHSWNVLTKMKTEDKDIKFYIFAVQTSDRAFECIVIKKEKLGELLEQKSMTKDSRYFFYFAKEK
;
A
#
# COMPACT_ATOMS: atom_id res chain seq x y z
N MET A 1 10.87 69.98 -49.78
CA MET A 1 11.86 69.12 -50.49
C MET A 1 13.28 69.60 -50.15
N SER A 2 13.66 69.56 -48.87
CA SER A 2 15.00 69.98 -48.39
C SER A 2 15.42 69.21 -47.13
N CYS A 3 15.19 67.88 -47.10
CA CYS A 3 15.64 67.01 -46.01
C CYS A 3 16.77 66.06 -46.42
N LEU A 4 17.42 66.27 -47.57
CA LEU A 4 18.32 65.26 -48.16
C LEU A 4 19.74 65.75 -48.50
N THR A 5 20.14 66.97 -48.13
CA THR A 5 21.44 67.52 -48.55
C THR A 5 22.46 67.79 -47.43
N ASN A 6 22.21 67.31 -46.22
CA ASN A 6 23.25 67.16 -45.19
C ASN A 6 23.14 65.76 -44.60
N PHE A 7 23.70 64.77 -45.29
CA PHE A 7 24.13 63.56 -44.61
C PHE A 7 25.20 64.00 -43.60
N ASN A 8 24.82 64.11 -42.33
CA ASN A 8 25.73 64.42 -41.24
C ASN A 8 26.85 63.38 -41.25
N ASN A 9 28.09 63.81 -41.49
CA ASN A 9 29.27 62.93 -41.55
C ASN A 9 29.32 61.95 -40.36
N ASP A 10 28.88 62.39 -39.19
CA ASP A 10 28.89 61.60 -37.96
C ASP A 10 27.95 60.39 -38.01
N LEU A 11 26.74 60.54 -38.56
CA LEU A 11 25.79 59.42 -38.69
C LEU A 11 26.27 58.39 -39.71
N LEU A 12 26.94 58.87 -40.78
CA LEU A 12 27.60 58.01 -41.76
C LEU A 12 28.71 57.18 -41.08
N TRP A 13 29.59 57.83 -40.31
CA TRP A 13 30.66 57.16 -39.57
C TRP A 13 30.15 56.16 -38.53
N ILE A 14 29.11 56.51 -37.76
CA ILE A 14 28.47 55.59 -36.81
C ILE A 14 27.92 54.35 -37.51
N THR A 15 27.25 54.53 -38.66
CA THR A 15 26.69 53.43 -39.44
C THR A 15 27.78 52.52 -39.99
N ILE A 16 28.89 53.07 -40.47
CA ILE A 16 30.05 52.31 -40.95
C ILE A 16 30.67 51.49 -39.80
N ILE A 17 30.91 52.12 -38.64
CA ILE A 17 31.53 51.47 -37.49
C ILE A 17 30.65 50.32 -36.98
N LEU A 18 29.35 50.56 -36.80
CA LEU A 18 28.41 49.52 -36.34
C LEU A 18 28.28 48.38 -37.35
N SER A 19 28.30 48.67 -38.65
CA SER A 19 28.27 47.65 -39.71
C SER A 19 29.52 46.76 -39.68
N ILE A 20 30.71 47.36 -39.47
CA ILE A 20 31.97 46.63 -39.32
C ILE A 20 31.93 45.75 -38.07
N LEU A 21 31.45 46.28 -36.94
CA LEU A 21 31.32 45.52 -35.70
C LEU A 21 30.34 44.34 -35.83
N PHE A 22 29.21 44.55 -36.50
CA PHE A 22 28.23 43.50 -36.76
C PHE A 22 28.81 42.40 -37.67
N LEU A 23 29.53 42.79 -38.74
CA LEU A 23 30.22 41.85 -39.61
C LEU A 23 31.31 41.06 -38.86
N ALA A 24 32.08 41.73 -37.99
CA ALA A 24 33.09 41.10 -37.17
C ALA A 24 32.49 40.08 -36.19
N LEU A 25 31.38 40.44 -35.52
CA LEU A 25 30.64 39.51 -34.65
C LEU A 25 30.09 38.31 -35.42
N TYR A 26 29.51 38.53 -36.59
CA TYR A 26 28.98 37.47 -37.44
C TYR A 26 30.08 36.49 -37.91
N LEU A 27 31.22 37.01 -38.37
CA LEU A 27 32.37 36.19 -38.75
C LEU A 27 32.94 35.42 -37.56
N TYR A 28 32.99 36.06 -36.39
CA TYR A 28 33.46 35.42 -35.16
C TYR A 28 32.52 34.31 -34.69
N GLN A 29 31.20 34.51 -34.78
CA GLN A 29 30.19 33.50 -34.49
C GLN A 29 30.28 32.31 -35.45
N LYS A 30 30.43 32.57 -36.75
CA LYS A 30 30.57 31.53 -37.77
C LYS A 30 31.82 30.67 -37.53
N LYS A 31 32.94 31.28 -37.11
CA LYS A 31 34.19 30.57 -36.78
C LYS A 31 34.05 29.69 -35.53
N ASN A 32 33.22 30.09 -34.56
CA ASN A 32 33.09 29.44 -33.26
C ASN A 32 31.72 28.78 -33.05
N SER A 33 31.06 28.33 -34.12
CA SER A 33 29.66 27.87 -34.10
C SER A 33 29.38 26.67 -33.19
N THR A 34 30.42 25.90 -32.84
CA THR A 34 30.35 24.72 -31.97
C THR A 34 30.38 25.06 -30.48
N ASN A 35 30.74 26.28 -30.10
CA ASN A 35 30.78 26.72 -28.71
C ASN A 35 29.49 27.46 -28.35
N ASP A 36 28.60 26.78 -27.63
CA ASP A 36 27.30 27.31 -27.20
C ASP A 36 27.42 28.64 -26.43
N PHE A 37 28.45 28.79 -25.59
CA PHE A 37 28.67 30.00 -24.80
C PHE A 37 29.03 31.19 -25.70
N LEU A 38 29.96 31.00 -26.63
CA LEU A 38 30.35 32.03 -27.59
C LEU A 38 29.20 32.39 -28.54
N ARG A 39 28.36 31.42 -28.89
CA ARG A 39 27.15 31.66 -29.70
C ARG A 39 26.12 32.52 -28.94
N ASP A 40 25.84 32.19 -27.68
CA ASP A 40 24.89 32.96 -26.87
C ASP A 40 25.42 34.37 -26.57
N PHE A 41 26.74 34.53 -26.37
CA PHE A 41 27.39 35.84 -26.21
C PHE A 41 27.30 36.70 -27.46
N THR A 42 27.68 36.14 -28.62
CA THR A 42 27.66 36.86 -29.91
C THR A 42 26.24 37.27 -30.32
N ASN A 43 25.24 36.43 -30.04
CA ASN A 43 23.83 36.78 -30.24
C ASN A 43 23.41 37.97 -29.36
N ALA A 44 23.74 37.94 -28.07
CA ALA A 44 23.40 39.04 -27.16
C ALA A 44 24.14 40.34 -27.52
N ALA A 45 25.42 40.26 -27.90
CA ALA A 45 26.19 41.40 -28.38
C ALA A 45 25.62 41.98 -29.69
N SER A 46 25.10 41.13 -30.59
CA SER A 46 24.42 41.58 -31.81
C SER A 46 23.14 42.36 -31.50
N VAL A 47 22.36 41.91 -30.52
CA VAL A 47 21.19 42.65 -30.01
C VAL A 47 21.60 43.99 -29.41
N SER A 48 22.69 44.02 -28.63
CA SER A 48 23.25 45.27 -28.09
C SER A 48 23.66 46.26 -29.17
N LEU A 49 24.27 45.81 -30.27
CA LEU A 49 24.62 46.68 -31.39
C LEU A 49 23.39 47.25 -32.10
N ILE A 50 22.32 46.46 -32.24
CA ILE A 50 21.05 46.94 -32.81
C ILE A 50 20.43 48.01 -31.89
N LEU A 51 20.43 47.78 -30.58
CA LEU A 51 19.94 48.75 -29.60
C LEU A 51 20.75 50.05 -29.63
N LEU A 52 22.08 49.97 -29.72
CA LEU A 52 22.93 51.15 -29.90
C LEU A 52 22.62 51.90 -31.20
N PHE A 53 22.45 51.18 -32.31
CA PHE A 53 22.10 51.79 -33.58
C PHE A 53 20.80 52.60 -33.45
N ILE A 54 19.78 52.05 -32.80
CA ILE A 54 18.51 52.74 -32.52
C ILE A 54 18.73 53.99 -31.65
N ILE A 55 19.54 53.88 -30.59
CA ILE A 55 19.84 55.00 -29.68
C ILE A 55 20.55 56.14 -30.43
N PHE A 56 21.58 55.83 -31.23
CA PHE A 56 22.34 56.84 -31.97
C PHE A 56 21.53 57.48 -33.11
N VAL A 57 20.76 56.68 -33.86
CA VAL A 57 19.87 57.21 -34.90
C VAL A 57 18.79 58.11 -34.29
N GLY A 58 18.18 57.69 -33.18
CA GLY A 58 17.18 58.48 -32.45
C GLY A 58 17.74 59.79 -31.92
N TYR A 59 18.96 59.78 -31.37
CA TYR A 59 19.65 61.00 -30.92
C TYR A 59 19.88 61.99 -32.07
N HIS A 60 20.33 61.51 -33.23
CA HIS A 60 20.57 62.36 -34.39
C HIS A 60 19.29 62.86 -35.07
N CYS A 61 18.21 62.08 -35.08
CA CYS A 61 16.94 62.49 -35.69
C CYS A 61 16.13 63.45 -34.81
N PHE A 62 16.32 63.40 -33.49
CA PHE A 62 15.58 64.21 -32.51
C PHE A 62 16.53 64.93 -31.53
N PRO A 63 17.38 65.85 -32.02
CA PRO A 63 18.34 66.56 -31.17
C PRO A 63 17.61 67.58 -30.28
N SER A 64 17.37 67.22 -29.03
CA SER A 64 16.88 68.11 -27.98
C SER A 64 17.58 67.74 -26.67
N GLU A 65 18.03 68.74 -25.91
CA GLU A 65 18.74 68.52 -24.63
C GLU A 65 17.89 67.75 -23.62
N ASP A 66 16.57 67.98 -23.61
CA ASP A 66 15.60 67.26 -22.77
C ASP A 66 15.07 65.94 -23.38
N SER A 67 15.59 65.51 -24.53
CA SER A 67 15.11 64.28 -25.18
C SER A 67 15.49 63.01 -24.39
N LEU A 68 14.68 61.97 -24.53
CA LEU A 68 15.00 60.65 -23.98
C LEU A 68 16.31 60.10 -24.59
N PHE A 69 16.58 60.38 -25.86
CA PHE A 69 17.79 59.92 -26.54
C PHE A 69 19.07 60.63 -26.04
N SER A 70 19.02 61.90 -25.63
CA SER A 70 20.18 62.58 -25.04
C SER A 70 20.61 61.92 -23.72
N LYS A 71 19.64 61.46 -22.92
CA LYS A 71 19.90 60.69 -21.69
C LYS A 71 20.42 59.27 -21.97
N LEU A 72 19.95 58.63 -23.04
CA LEU A 72 20.37 57.28 -23.42
C LEU A 72 21.78 57.20 -24.04
N VAL A 73 22.31 58.31 -24.55
CA VAL A 73 23.70 58.40 -25.03
C VAL A 73 24.71 58.60 -23.88
N SER A 74 24.24 58.63 -22.63
CA SER A 74 25.12 58.59 -21.45
C SER A 74 26.06 57.39 -21.50
N GLY A 75 27.32 57.60 -21.13
CA GLY A 75 28.34 56.56 -21.10
C GLY A 75 27.93 55.34 -20.26
N GLU A 76 27.19 55.55 -19.16
CA GLU A 76 26.68 54.46 -18.32
C GLU A 76 25.67 53.57 -19.04
N VAL A 77 24.76 54.17 -19.82
CA VAL A 77 23.75 53.44 -20.59
C VAL A 77 24.40 52.67 -21.72
N ILE A 78 25.35 53.30 -22.43
CA ILE A 78 26.11 52.64 -23.50
C ILE A 78 26.88 51.43 -22.95
N VAL A 79 27.59 51.58 -21.81
CA VAL A 79 28.29 50.46 -21.14
C VAL A 79 27.31 49.38 -20.66
N GLY A 80 26.16 49.77 -20.12
CA GLY A 80 25.11 48.84 -19.71
C GLY A 80 24.59 47.98 -20.87
N VAL A 81 24.34 48.60 -22.03
CA VAL A 81 23.86 47.89 -23.22
C VAL A 81 24.97 47.07 -23.87
N THR A 82 26.19 47.59 -23.98
CA THR A 82 27.28 46.93 -24.73
C THR A 82 28.01 45.84 -23.96
N VAL A 83 28.15 46.00 -22.65
CA VAL A 83 28.95 45.10 -21.81
C VAL A 83 28.06 44.34 -20.84
N ALA A 84 27.27 45.04 -20.02
CA ALA A 84 26.53 44.39 -18.95
C ALA A 84 25.46 43.44 -19.48
N PHE A 85 24.67 43.85 -20.48
CA PHE A 85 23.59 43.02 -21.02
C PHE A 85 24.08 41.69 -21.63
N PRO A 86 25.08 41.65 -22.55
CA PRO A 86 25.59 40.39 -23.07
C PRO A 86 26.19 39.49 -21.97
N THR A 87 26.87 40.07 -20.99
CA THR A 87 27.46 39.31 -19.87
C THR A 87 26.39 38.71 -18.96
N PHE A 88 25.38 39.48 -18.54
CA PHE A 88 24.30 38.95 -17.70
C PHE A 88 23.45 37.92 -18.44
N TYR A 89 23.15 38.14 -19.72
CA TYR A 89 22.37 37.21 -20.53
C TYR A 89 23.08 35.85 -20.65
N THR A 90 24.39 35.85 -20.92
CA THR A 90 25.17 34.62 -21.03
C THR A 90 25.29 33.89 -19.70
N TRP A 91 25.48 34.60 -18.60
CA TRP A 91 25.49 34.00 -17.25
C TRP A 91 24.14 33.37 -16.90
N TYR A 92 23.04 34.06 -17.20
CA TYR A 92 21.68 33.56 -16.96
C TYR A 92 21.39 32.27 -17.75
N ARG A 93 21.77 32.23 -19.02
CA ARG A 93 21.61 31.05 -19.88
C ARG A 93 22.43 29.87 -19.38
N ARG A 94 23.67 30.13 -18.93
CA ARG A 94 24.55 29.11 -18.36
C ARG A 94 23.97 28.52 -17.09
N ASP A 95 23.54 29.35 -16.13
CA ASP A 95 22.92 28.90 -14.88
C ASP A 95 21.67 28.05 -15.14
N LYS A 96 20.82 28.45 -16.10
CA LYS A 96 19.67 27.63 -16.51
C LYS A 96 20.04 26.28 -17.10
N LYS A 97 21.08 26.23 -17.95
CA LYS A 97 21.54 24.99 -18.58
C LYS A 97 22.15 24.05 -17.53
N GLU A 98 22.99 24.57 -16.64
CA GLU A 98 23.59 23.78 -15.55
C GLU A 98 22.53 23.19 -14.61
N LYS A 99 21.47 23.93 -14.30
CA LYS A 99 20.34 23.42 -13.52
C LYS A 99 19.58 22.30 -14.25
N ALA A 100 19.26 22.50 -15.53
CA ALA A 100 18.55 21.50 -16.32
C ALA A 100 19.39 20.21 -16.50
N ASP A 101 20.69 20.34 -16.76
CA ASP A 101 21.61 19.21 -16.90
C ASP A 101 21.75 18.46 -15.55
N SER A 102 21.79 19.18 -14.43
CA SER A 102 21.83 18.56 -13.09
C SER A 102 20.55 17.81 -12.76
N GLU A 103 19.38 18.39 -13.07
CA GLU A 103 18.07 17.76 -12.87
C GLU A 103 17.92 16.50 -13.73
N ALA A 104 18.30 16.57 -15.02
CA ALA A 104 18.28 15.44 -15.93
C ALA A 104 19.20 14.31 -15.44
N HIS A 105 20.41 14.63 -14.99
CA HIS A 105 21.34 13.65 -14.44
C HIS A 105 20.80 12.98 -13.16
N GLN A 106 20.16 13.75 -12.26
CA GLN A 106 19.53 13.19 -11.07
C GLN A 106 18.36 12.26 -11.43
N GLU A 107 17.55 12.60 -12.44
CA GLU A 107 16.45 11.76 -12.88
C GLU A 107 16.94 10.45 -13.51
N GLU A 108 17.99 10.51 -14.33
CA GLU A 108 18.63 9.34 -14.92
C GLU A 108 19.21 8.42 -13.83
N GLN A 109 19.91 8.97 -12.84
CA GLN A 109 20.43 8.18 -11.71
C GLN A 109 19.31 7.52 -10.91
N LYS A 110 18.17 8.20 -10.68
CA LYS A 110 17.00 7.62 -10.01
C LYS A 110 16.41 6.44 -10.81
N LYS A 111 16.35 6.56 -12.14
CA LYS A 111 15.89 5.46 -13.02
C LYS A 111 16.82 4.25 -12.91
N ILE A 112 18.13 4.45 -13.04
CA ILE A 112 19.14 3.39 -12.89
C ILE A 112 19.05 2.73 -11.50
N GLN A 113 18.87 3.52 -10.44
CA GLN A 113 18.72 2.99 -9.08
C GLN A 113 17.45 2.17 -8.91
N LYS A 114 16.31 2.62 -9.47
CA LYS A 114 15.04 1.87 -9.47
C LYS A 114 15.21 0.53 -10.20
N GLU A 115 15.86 0.52 -11.36
CA GLU A 115 16.13 -0.72 -12.12
C GLU A 115 17.06 -1.69 -11.38
N ARG A 116 18.15 -1.19 -10.78
CA ARG A 116 19.05 -2.01 -9.94
C ARG A 116 18.32 -2.64 -8.76
N TYR A 117 17.47 -1.87 -8.08
CA TYR A 117 16.67 -2.36 -6.97
C TYR A 117 15.71 -3.48 -7.40
N LYS A 118 15.02 -3.30 -8.54
CA LYS A 118 14.16 -4.34 -9.12
C LYS A 118 14.94 -5.62 -9.41
N TYR A 119 16.08 -5.51 -10.09
CA TYR A 119 16.92 -6.67 -10.42
C TYR A 119 17.45 -7.37 -9.17
N GLN A 120 17.88 -6.62 -8.16
CA GLN A 120 18.34 -7.18 -6.89
C GLN A 120 17.22 -8.00 -6.21
N LYS A 121 16.02 -7.44 -6.07
CA LYS A 121 14.87 -8.15 -5.50
C LYS A 121 14.53 -9.42 -6.27
N TYR A 122 14.55 -9.37 -7.59
CA TYR A 122 14.37 -10.54 -8.45
C TYR A 122 15.42 -11.63 -8.13
N THR A 123 16.70 -11.28 -8.05
CA THR A 123 17.77 -12.26 -7.78
C THR A 123 17.69 -12.87 -6.38
N GLU A 124 17.32 -12.08 -5.37
CA GLU A 124 17.12 -12.56 -4.00
C GLU A 124 16.00 -13.61 -3.95
N ILE A 125 14.83 -13.28 -4.49
CA ILE A 125 13.67 -14.19 -4.52
C ILE A 125 14.00 -15.44 -5.33
N LYS A 126 14.65 -15.30 -6.49
CA LYS A 126 15.05 -16.44 -7.33
C LYS A 126 15.99 -17.37 -6.58
N SER A 127 16.97 -16.82 -5.85
CA SER A 127 17.94 -17.59 -5.07
C SER A 127 17.27 -18.35 -3.92
N ASP A 128 16.36 -17.70 -3.20
CA ASP A 128 15.60 -18.32 -2.11
C ASP A 128 14.73 -19.46 -2.63
N TYR A 129 14.03 -19.25 -3.76
CA TYR A 129 13.25 -20.29 -4.43
C TYR A 129 14.10 -21.49 -4.85
N LEU A 130 15.27 -21.27 -5.48
CA LEU A 130 16.16 -22.36 -5.90
C LEU A 130 16.71 -23.15 -4.70
N THR A 131 17.00 -22.46 -3.60
CA THR A 131 17.45 -23.09 -2.35
C THR A 131 16.34 -23.93 -1.72
N TRP A 132 15.14 -23.37 -1.65
CA TRP A 132 13.94 -24.06 -1.18
C TRP A 132 13.68 -25.33 -2.02
N ASN A 133 13.69 -25.20 -3.35
CA ASN A 133 13.43 -26.30 -4.28
C ASN A 133 14.43 -27.46 -4.10
N LYS A 134 15.72 -27.12 -4.00
CA LYS A 134 16.77 -28.11 -3.72
C LYS A 134 16.55 -28.83 -2.39
N ASN A 135 16.19 -28.09 -1.34
CA ASN A 135 15.96 -28.67 -0.01
C ASN A 135 14.70 -29.54 0.04
N PHE A 136 13.66 -29.14 -0.70
CA PHE A 136 12.42 -29.90 -0.82
C PHE A 136 12.65 -31.23 -1.53
N SER A 137 13.47 -31.24 -2.59
CA SER A 137 13.78 -32.44 -3.38
C SER A 137 14.66 -33.48 -2.66
N ILE A 138 15.38 -33.09 -1.59
CA ILE A 138 16.36 -33.96 -0.89
C ILE A 138 15.79 -34.52 0.43
N ASP A 139 14.50 -34.26 0.73
CA ASP A 139 13.78 -34.76 1.92
C ASP A 139 14.39 -34.30 3.27
N ASN A 140 15.12 -33.18 3.26
CA ASN A 140 15.88 -32.66 4.41
C ASN A 140 15.10 -31.70 5.33
N MET A 141 13.89 -31.28 4.96
CA MET A 141 13.09 -30.32 5.74
C MET A 141 11.77 -30.92 6.24
N SER A 142 11.38 -30.50 7.45
CA SER A 142 10.02 -30.75 7.95
C SER A 142 9.00 -30.17 6.97
N GLN A 143 7.94 -30.94 6.69
CA GLN A 143 6.86 -30.55 5.80
C GLN A 143 6.27 -29.17 6.11
N ILE A 144 6.07 -28.89 7.40
CA ILE A 144 5.52 -27.61 7.86
C ILE A 144 6.47 -26.46 7.50
N LEU A 145 7.79 -26.64 7.71
CA LEU A 145 8.79 -25.62 7.36
C LEU A 145 8.86 -25.41 5.84
N THR A 146 8.76 -26.49 5.06
CA THR A 146 8.72 -26.41 3.60
C THR A 146 7.54 -25.57 3.12
N ILE A 147 6.35 -25.83 3.63
CA ILE A 147 5.12 -25.10 3.23
C ILE A 147 5.24 -23.62 3.60
N VAL A 148 5.59 -23.32 4.85
CA VAL A 148 5.70 -21.92 5.34
C VAL A 148 6.77 -21.15 4.56
N ASN A 149 7.92 -21.76 4.29
CA ASN A 149 8.98 -21.10 3.51
C ASN A 149 8.53 -20.82 2.07
N LEU A 150 7.82 -21.75 1.44
CA LEU A 150 7.31 -21.54 0.08
C LEU A 150 6.25 -20.44 0.07
N GLU A 151 5.34 -20.42 1.04
CA GLU A 151 4.31 -19.39 1.17
C GLU A 151 4.92 -17.98 1.27
N GLN A 152 5.93 -17.79 2.12
CA GLN A 152 6.66 -16.53 2.24
C GLN A 152 7.36 -16.13 0.94
N ILE A 153 7.92 -17.10 0.21
CA ILE A 153 8.56 -16.86 -1.09
C ILE A 153 7.52 -16.39 -2.11
N ILE A 154 6.32 -16.98 -2.14
CA ILE A 154 5.23 -16.60 -3.04
C ILE A 154 4.72 -15.19 -2.72
N GLU A 155 4.53 -14.85 -1.44
CA GLU A 155 4.11 -13.50 -1.02
C GLU A 155 5.10 -12.42 -1.48
N ARG A 156 6.40 -12.69 -1.36
CA ARG A 156 7.45 -11.80 -1.88
C ARG A 156 7.44 -11.66 -3.40
N VAL A 157 6.99 -12.69 -4.13
CA VAL A 157 6.79 -12.60 -5.59
C VAL A 157 5.62 -11.68 -5.92
N GLU A 158 4.51 -11.77 -5.18
CA GLU A 158 3.35 -10.89 -5.38
C GLU A 158 3.72 -9.42 -5.13
N GLU A 159 4.48 -9.14 -4.07
CA GLU A 159 5.06 -7.81 -3.82
C GLU A 159 5.98 -7.36 -4.95
N PHE A 160 6.85 -8.25 -5.44
CA PHE A 160 7.74 -7.94 -6.56
C PHE A 160 6.96 -7.55 -7.82
N TYR A 161 5.87 -8.24 -8.14
CA TYR A 161 5.02 -7.91 -9.28
C TYR A 161 4.32 -6.56 -9.16
N LYS A 162 3.98 -6.12 -7.94
CA LYS A 162 3.45 -4.75 -7.71
C LYS A 162 4.51 -3.68 -8.03
N ILE A 163 5.79 -3.98 -7.82
CA ILE A 163 6.91 -3.05 -8.02
C ILE A 163 7.43 -3.07 -9.46
N SER A 164 7.45 -4.24 -10.11
CA SER A 164 8.21 -4.41 -11.35
C SER A 164 7.59 -3.69 -12.54
N GLU A 165 6.27 -3.43 -12.56
CA GLU A 165 5.45 -2.90 -13.68
C GLU A 165 5.54 -3.73 -14.98
N ASN A 166 6.71 -4.31 -15.26
CA ASN A 166 7.01 -5.22 -16.35
C ASN A 166 6.84 -6.67 -15.87
N LYS A 167 5.89 -7.38 -16.51
CA LYS A 167 5.57 -8.79 -16.23
C LYS A 167 6.61 -9.78 -16.79
N GLU A 168 7.66 -9.34 -17.48
CA GLU A 168 8.62 -10.26 -18.11
C GLU A 168 9.55 -11.00 -17.14
N MET A 169 9.80 -10.44 -15.95
CA MET A 169 10.65 -11.08 -14.95
C MET A 169 9.82 -11.98 -14.03
N HIS A 170 9.95 -13.30 -14.18
CA HIS A 170 9.28 -14.29 -13.33
C HIS A 170 10.30 -14.98 -12.40
N PRO A 171 10.36 -14.61 -11.10
CA PRO A 171 11.26 -15.26 -10.16
C PRO A 171 10.96 -16.76 -10.03
N ILE A 172 9.69 -17.14 -10.13
CA ILE A 172 9.22 -18.51 -9.99
C ILE A 172 8.52 -18.91 -11.28
N ASP A 173 8.85 -20.10 -11.77
CA ASP A 173 8.03 -20.79 -12.75
C ASP A 173 6.94 -21.55 -11.97
N PHE A 174 5.80 -20.89 -11.78
CA PHE A 174 4.68 -21.43 -11.02
C PHE A 174 4.10 -22.70 -11.64
N THR A 175 4.23 -22.88 -12.95
CA THR A 175 3.84 -24.10 -13.65
C THR A 175 4.72 -25.27 -13.22
N SER A 176 6.03 -25.11 -13.35
CA SER A 176 6.98 -26.17 -12.95
C SER A 176 6.87 -26.49 -11.45
N LEU A 177 6.66 -25.47 -10.62
CA LEU A 177 6.43 -25.64 -9.18
C LEU A 177 5.19 -26.49 -8.89
N PHE A 178 4.08 -26.21 -9.55
CA PHE A 178 2.84 -26.96 -9.37
C PHE A 178 3.00 -28.43 -9.73
N ILE A 179 3.57 -28.73 -10.89
CA ILE A 179 3.80 -30.11 -11.34
C ILE A 179 4.66 -30.87 -10.33
N MET A 180 5.75 -30.25 -9.87
CA MET A 180 6.65 -30.83 -8.88
C MET A 180 5.94 -31.16 -7.56
N ILE A 181 5.08 -30.25 -7.07
CA ILE A 181 4.30 -30.50 -5.85
C ILE A 181 3.35 -31.68 -6.05
N GLN A 182 2.68 -31.79 -7.21
CA GLN A 182 1.78 -32.93 -7.46
C GLN A 182 2.53 -34.26 -7.51
N GLU A 183 3.69 -34.33 -8.16
CA GLU A 183 4.50 -35.55 -8.22
C GLU A 183 4.99 -35.98 -6.82
N ILE A 184 5.40 -35.04 -5.99
CA ILE A 184 5.87 -35.36 -4.63
C ILE A 184 4.71 -35.85 -3.75
N LEU A 185 3.53 -35.22 -3.83
CA LEU A 185 2.34 -35.67 -3.12
C LEU A 185 1.89 -37.07 -3.59
N LYS A 186 2.01 -37.35 -4.90
CA LYS A 186 1.80 -38.68 -5.49
C LYS A 186 2.74 -39.71 -4.88
N GLU A 187 4.04 -39.41 -4.79
CA GLU A 187 5.01 -40.32 -4.17
C GLU A 187 4.72 -40.56 -2.67
N TRP A 188 4.34 -39.52 -1.93
CA TRP A 188 4.01 -39.67 -0.51
C TRP A 188 2.79 -40.54 -0.28
N SER A 189 1.75 -40.39 -1.10
CA SER A 189 0.55 -41.24 -1.02
C SER A 189 0.87 -42.72 -1.18
N LYS A 190 1.89 -43.06 -1.97
CA LYS A 190 2.35 -44.43 -2.22
C LYS A 190 3.32 -44.95 -1.16
N SER A 191 3.89 -44.08 -0.32
CA SER A 191 4.92 -44.47 0.64
C SER A 191 4.35 -45.19 1.87
N ASN A 192 4.97 -46.29 2.29
CA ASN A 192 4.56 -47.05 3.50
C ASN A 192 4.65 -46.24 4.81
N LYS A 193 5.47 -45.17 4.85
CA LYS A 193 5.53 -44.23 5.98
C LYS A 193 4.18 -43.59 6.31
N TYR A 194 3.32 -43.45 5.30
CA TYR A 194 1.98 -42.89 5.46
C TYR A 194 1.02 -43.86 6.17
N LYS A 195 1.14 -45.16 5.86
CA LYS A 195 0.32 -46.23 6.47
C LYS A 195 0.72 -46.54 7.92
N GLU A 196 1.98 -46.31 8.29
CA GLU A 196 2.51 -46.56 9.64
C GLU A 196 2.41 -45.35 10.58
N SER A 197 2.03 -44.17 10.07
CA SER A 197 1.88 -42.95 10.85
C SER A 197 0.68 -43.05 11.80
N SER A 198 0.96 -43.15 13.11
CA SER A 198 -0.05 -43.21 14.17
C SER A 198 -0.86 -41.93 14.36
N ASP A 199 -0.48 -40.81 13.71
CA ASP A 199 -1.12 -39.51 13.88
C ASP A 199 -1.77 -39.02 12.57
N ARG A 200 -2.89 -39.66 12.24
CA ARG A 200 -3.72 -39.36 11.06
C ARG A 200 -4.24 -37.91 11.04
N ASN A 201 -4.34 -37.23 12.18
CA ASN A 201 -4.76 -35.83 12.27
C ASN A 201 -3.68 -34.87 11.76
N LYS A 202 -2.41 -35.13 12.07
CA LYS A 202 -1.27 -34.36 11.58
C LYS A 202 -1.13 -34.45 10.06
N ILE A 203 -1.44 -35.62 9.51
CA ILE A 203 -1.47 -35.87 8.07
C ILE A 203 -2.52 -34.98 7.37
N ASN A 204 -3.76 -34.97 7.86
CA ASN A 204 -4.83 -34.14 7.30
C ASN A 204 -4.45 -32.65 7.31
N SER A 205 -3.85 -32.16 8.40
CA SER A 205 -3.39 -30.77 8.51
C SER A 205 -2.31 -30.38 7.49
N ILE A 206 -1.42 -31.30 7.13
CA ILE A 206 -0.36 -31.05 6.14
C ILE A 206 -0.99 -30.99 4.74
N TYR A 207 -1.94 -31.88 4.45
CA TYR A 207 -2.65 -31.90 3.18
C TYR A 207 -3.48 -30.64 2.96
N ASP A 208 -4.20 -30.19 3.99
CA ASP A 208 -4.95 -28.93 4.00
C ASP A 208 -4.05 -27.72 3.71
N SER A 209 -2.83 -27.73 4.24
CA SER A 209 -1.87 -26.64 4.03
C SER A 209 -1.34 -26.62 2.59
N TRP A 210 -1.00 -27.79 2.03
CA TRP A 210 -0.63 -27.90 0.61
C TRP A 210 -1.77 -27.48 -0.32
N ARG A 211 -3.01 -27.79 0.05
CA ARG A 211 -4.21 -27.38 -0.69
C ARG A 211 -4.33 -25.86 -0.78
N LYS A 212 -4.23 -25.14 0.36
CA LYS A 212 -4.25 -23.67 0.39
C LYS A 212 -3.13 -23.06 -0.45
N LEU A 213 -1.93 -23.62 -0.35
CA LEU A 213 -0.75 -23.13 -1.08
C LEU A 213 -0.89 -23.32 -2.60
N ASN A 214 -1.45 -24.44 -3.04
CA ASN A 214 -1.69 -24.69 -4.47
C ASN A 214 -2.65 -23.67 -5.09
N ASN A 215 -3.65 -23.18 -4.34
CA ASN A 215 -4.50 -22.09 -4.81
C ASN A 215 -3.70 -20.80 -5.08
N LYS A 216 -2.78 -20.43 -4.18
CA LYS A 216 -1.89 -19.28 -4.37
C LYS A 216 -1.01 -19.47 -5.62
N ILE A 217 -0.45 -20.67 -5.80
CA ILE A 217 0.38 -21.01 -6.96
C ILE A 217 -0.40 -20.87 -8.28
N ILE A 218 -1.61 -21.42 -8.36
CA ILE A 218 -2.44 -21.38 -9.56
C ILE A 218 -2.87 -19.95 -9.91
N SER A 219 -3.19 -19.14 -8.90
CA SER A 219 -3.56 -17.74 -9.13
C SER A 219 -2.43 -16.91 -9.78
N ASN A 220 -1.19 -17.38 -9.66
CA ASN A 220 -0.01 -16.77 -10.26
C ASN A 220 0.39 -17.38 -11.62
N MET A 221 -0.34 -18.38 -12.14
CA MET A 221 -0.08 -18.95 -13.46
C MET A 221 -0.73 -18.13 -14.58
N SER A 222 0.02 -17.91 -15.66
CA SER A 222 -0.41 -17.09 -16.79
C SER A 222 -1.24 -17.85 -17.84
N ASN A 223 -1.09 -19.18 -17.99
CA ASN A 223 -1.81 -20.02 -18.97
C ASN A 223 -2.01 -21.46 -18.45
N VAL A 224 -2.90 -21.63 -17.49
CA VAL A 224 -3.12 -22.95 -16.87
C VAL A 224 -3.71 -24.06 -17.80
N PRO A 225 -4.40 -23.79 -18.93
CA PRO A 225 -4.90 -24.86 -19.84
C PRO A 225 -3.84 -25.68 -20.59
N ASP A 226 -2.74 -25.07 -21.05
CA ASP A 226 -1.71 -25.81 -21.80
C ASP A 226 -0.88 -26.74 -20.89
N HIS A 227 -0.92 -26.51 -19.59
CA HIS A 227 -0.12 -27.21 -18.59
C HIS A 227 -0.88 -28.33 -17.88
N ALA A 228 -2.21 -28.33 -17.98
CA ALA A 228 -3.07 -29.38 -17.43
C ALA A 228 -2.80 -30.77 -18.05
N LYS A 229 -2.27 -30.80 -19.28
CA LYS A 229 -1.97 -32.04 -20.02
C LYS A 229 -0.76 -32.83 -19.51
N ASN A 230 0.08 -32.24 -18.65
CA ASN A 230 1.35 -32.86 -18.23
C ASN A 230 1.30 -33.59 -16.88
N ALA A 231 0.24 -33.39 -16.08
CA ALA A 231 0.05 -34.09 -14.82
C ALA A 231 -1.16 -35.02 -14.97
N GLU A 232 -0.95 -36.33 -15.08
CA GLU A 232 -2.04 -37.30 -15.23
C GLU A 232 -2.95 -37.34 -13.98
N ASP A 233 -2.40 -37.03 -12.81
CA ASP A 233 -3.05 -37.07 -11.51
C ASP A 233 -2.84 -35.75 -10.73
N VAL A 234 -3.89 -35.24 -10.09
CA VAL A 234 -3.79 -34.07 -9.19
C VAL A 234 -4.24 -34.43 -7.78
N TYR A 235 -3.39 -34.16 -6.79
CA TYR A 235 -3.60 -34.61 -5.41
C TYR A 235 -4.19 -33.49 -4.54
N ALA A 236 -3.56 -32.31 -4.44
CA ALA A 236 -4.01 -31.28 -3.48
C ALA A 236 -4.53 -30.01 -4.15
N LEU A 237 -5.78 -30.00 -4.59
CA LEU A 237 -6.46 -28.82 -5.14
C LEU A 237 -7.68 -28.44 -4.28
N ASP A 238 -8.01 -27.16 -4.22
CA ASP A 238 -9.27 -26.65 -3.71
C ASP A 238 -10.00 -25.94 -4.85
N PHE A 239 -11.17 -26.47 -5.18
CA PHE A 239 -11.76 -26.41 -6.51
C PHE A 239 -12.73 -25.24 -6.68
N CYS A 240 -12.89 -24.42 -5.65
CA CYS A 240 -13.88 -23.35 -5.62
C CYS A 240 -13.55 -22.17 -6.55
N LYS A 241 -12.27 -21.99 -6.95
CA LYS A 241 -11.82 -20.76 -7.65
C LYS A 241 -11.63 -20.87 -9.17
N ASN A 242 -11.53 -22.07 -9.77
CA ASN A 242 -11.23 -22.19 -11.21
C ASN A 242 -11.80 -23.46 -11.88
N SER A 243 -13.12 -23.62 -11.81
CA SER A 243 -13.90 -24.81 -12.25
C SER A 243 -13.70 -25.29 -13.68
N SER A 244 -13.30 -24.39 -14.60
CA SER A 244 -13.15 -24.71 -16.02
C SER A 244 -11.93 -25.57 -16.34
N ILE A 245 -10.88 -25.54 -15.53
CA ILE A 245 -9.59 -26.18 -15.82
C ILE A 245 -9.60 -27.69 -15.59
N PHE A 246 -10.61 -28.18 -14.86
CA PHE A 246 -10.66 -29.55 -14.37
C PHE A 246 -11.07 -30.57 -15.44
N ARG A 247 -11.69 -30.11 -16.53
CA ARG A 247 -12.09 -30.98 -17.66
C ARG A 247 -10.88 -31.49 -18.47
N GLU A 248 -9.69 -31.02 -18.15
CA GLU A 248 -8.46 -31.30 -18.92
C GLU A 248 -7.56 -32.37 -18.26
N TYR A 249 -7.87 -32.85 -17.05
CA TYR A 249 -7.07 -33.83 -16.30
C TYR A 249 -7.72 -35.23 -16.27
N THR A 250 -6.90 -36.29 -16.37
CA THR A 250 -7.35 -37.70 -16.36
C THR A 250 -7.91 -38.13 -15.00
N ARG A 251 -7.29 -37.67 -13.91
CA ARG A 251 -7.79 -37.84 -12.54
C ARG A 251 -7.88 -36.48 -11.86
N SER A 252 -9.10 -36.05 -11.59
CA SER A 252 -9.43 -34.85 -10.81
C SER A 252 -10.46 -35.21 -9.74
N SER A 253 -10.33 -34.60 -8.58
CA SER A 253 -11.33 -34.70 -7.50
C SER A 253 -11.96 -33.34 -7.30
N ARG A 254 -13.05 -33.22 -6.54
CA ARG A 254 -13.55 -31.92 -6.10
C ARG A 254 -13.80 -32.02 -4.61
N PHE A 255 -13.20 -31.13 -3.84
CA PHE A 255 -13.30 -31.10 -2.39
C PHE A 255 -13.87 -29.76 -1.94
N TYR A 256 -14.86 -29.82 -1.05
CA TYR A 256 -15.50 -28.66 -0.47
C TYR A 256 -15.48 -28.75 1.05
N GLY A 257 -14.74 -27.88 1.75
CA GLY A 257 -14.72 -27.83 3.22
C GLY A 257 -14.32 -29.15 3.93
N CYS A 258 -13.71 -30.10 3.22
CA CYS A 258 -13.55 -31.48 3.71
C CYS A 258 -12.32 -31.67 4.61
N LYS A 259 -12.51 -32.39 5.73
CA LYS A 259 -11.45 -33.02 6.53
C LYS A 259 -11.69 -34.52 6.51
N PHE A 260 -10.78 -35.28 5.90
CA PHE A 260 -11.05 -36.70 5.64
C PHE A 260 -11.08 -37.52 6.93
N LYS A 261 -12.09 -38.37 7.06
CA LYS A 261 -11.92 -39.56 7.90
C LYS A 261 -10.78 -40.39 7.28
N PRO A 262 -9.83 -40.89 8.08
CA PRO A 262 -8.64 -41.58 7.56
C PRO A 262 -8.97 -42.73 6.60
N GLU A 263 -10.10 -43.40 6.84
CA GLU A 263 -10.60 -44.52 6.04
C GLU A 263 -11.05 -44.07 4.63
N ASN A 264 -11.71 -42.91 4.53
CA ASN A 264 -12.14 -42.34 3.24
C ASN A 264 -10.94 -41.77 2.46
N PHE A 265 -9.92 -41.29 3.17
CA PHE A 265 -8.67 -40.85 2.58
C PHE A 265 -7.87 -42.03 2.00
N ASP A 266 -7.77 -43.13 2.76
CA ASP A 266 -7.09 -44.35 2.34
C ASP A 266 -7.78 -44.97 1.09
N ASP A 267 -9.11 -44.92 1.01
CA ASP A 267 -9.88 -45.37 -0.16
C ASP A 267 -9.68 -44.47 -1.40
N PHE A 268 -9.68 -43.14 -1.21
CA PHE A 268 -9.34 -42.17 -2.24
C PHE A 268 -7.94 -42.38 -2.84
N LEU A 269 -6.93 -42.67 -1.99
CA LEU A 269 -5.57 -42.94 -2.46
C LEU A 269 -5.44 -44.24 -3.25
N SER A 270 -6.36 -45.19 -3.02
CA SER A 270 -6.21 -46.56 -3.50
C SER A 270 -6.94 -46.86 -4.82
N ASN A 271 -7.87 -45.99 -5.28
CA ASN A 271 -8.74 -46.25 -6.43
C ASN A 271 -8.77 -45.13 -7.48
N ASP A 272 -8.74 -45.46 -8.76
CA ASP A 272 -8.84 -44.49 -9.88
C ASP A 272 -10.29 -44.01 -10.11
N GLY A 273 -10.50 -42.74 -10.49
CA GLY A 273 -11.83 -42.18 -10.79
C GLY A 273 -11.97 -40.66 -10.53
N PHE A 274 -13.12 -40.09 -10.91
CA PHE A 274 -13.56 -38.74 -10.49
C PHE A 274 -14.32 -38.88 -9.18
N TYR A 275 -13.86 -38.19 -8.14
CA TYR A 275 -14.47 -38.25 -6.82
C TYR A 275 -14.95 -36.86 -6.40
N GLU A 276 -16.25 -36.74 -6.16
CA GLU A 276 -16.87 -35.54 -5.62
C GLU A 276 -17.18 -35.79 -4.15
N PHE A 277 -16.47 -35.09 -3.25
CA PHE A 277 -16.64 -35.26 -1.81
C PHE A 277 -17.40 -34.08 -1.24
N TYR A 278 -18.54 -34.41 -0.64
CA TYR A 278 -19.41 -33.49 0.10
C TYR A 278 -19.44 -33.93 1.57
N ASP A 279 -19.33 -32.97 2.50
CA ASP A 279 -19.65 -33.15 3.94
C ASP A 279 -19.00 -34.33 4.69
N THR A 280 -17.69 -34.53 4.52
CA THR A 280 -16.94 -35.41 5.44
C THR A 280 -16.30 -34.60 6.57
N PHE A 281 -16.85 -34.79 7.79
CA PHE A 281 -16.45 -34.28 9.12
C PHE A 281 -15.88 -32.84 9.19
N MET A 282 -16.74 -31.91 9.61
CA MET A 282 -16.38 -30.51 9.80
C MET A 282 -15.61 -30.27 11.10
N GLU A 283 -14.31 -30.01 10.97
CA GLU A 283 -13.55 -29.14 11.89
C GLU A 283 -13.19 -27.80 11.21
N SER A 284 -13.98 -27.38 10.22
CA SER A 284 -13.88 -26.04 9.64
C SER A 284 -15.24 -25.36 9.60
N LYS A 285 -15.25 -24.03 9.57
CA LYS A 285 -16.44 -23.18 9.65
C LYS A 285 -16.98 -22.96 8.23
N LEU A 286 -18.27 -23.19 7.99
CA LEU A 286 -18.94 -22.84 6.72
C LEU A 286 -19.36 -21.38 6.74
N THR A 287 -19.19 -20.65 5.64
CA THR A 287 -19.77 -19.31 5.50
C THR A 287 -21.20 -19.37 4.93
N PRO A 288 -21.96 -18.26 4.94
CA PRO A 288 -23.33 -18.24 4.41
C PRO A 288 -23.39 -18.40 2.89
N ASP A 289 -22.39 -17.85 2.20
CA ASP A 289 -22.18 -18.07 0.77
C ASP A 289 -21.99 -19.56 0.50
N ASP A 290 -21.19 -20.23 1.34
CA ASP A 290 -20.92 -21.65 1.23
C ASP A 290 -22.18 -22.53 1.41
N LEU A 291 -23.03 -22.14 2.37
CA LEU A 291 -24.32 -22.81 2.60
C LEU A 291 -25.31 -22.62 1.45
N SER A 292 -25.25 -21.48 0.74
CA SER A 292 -26.16 -21.14 -0.36
C SER A 292 -25.86 -21.91 -1.66
N GLU A 293 -24.64 -22.41 -1.80
CA GLU A 293 -24.21 -23.23 -2.94
C GLU A 293 -24.55 -24.72 -2.78
N ILE A 294 -24.97 -25.15 -1.59
CA ILE A 294 -25.38 -26.53 -1.30
C ILE A 294 -26.81 -26.74 -1.81
N GLY A 295 -26.99 -27.69 -2.74
CA GLY A 295 -28.29 -28.01 -3.34
C GLY A 295 -29.31 -28.54 -2.32
N ASP A 296 -30.60 -28.30 -2.60
CA ASP A 296 -31.75 -28.72 -1.76
C ASP A 296 -31.85 -30.24 -1.53
N ASP A 297 -31.13 -31.04 -2.32
CA ASP A 297 -31.05 -32.49 -2.27
C ASP A 297 -30.03 -33.01 -1.23
N VAL A 298 -29.20 -32.13 -0.65
CA VAL A 298 -28.16 -32.49 0.32
C VAL A 298 -28.66 -32.27 1.75
N LYS A 299 -28.65 -33.33 2.56
CA LYS A 299 -29.14 -33.29 3.95
C LYS A 299 -27.98 -33.21 4.96
N LEU A 300 -27.71 -32.02 5.46
CA LEU A 300 -26.69 -31.77 6.50
C LEU A 300 -27.18 -32.24 7.88
N GLU A 301 -26.46 -33.17 8.53
CA GLU A 301 -26.82 -33.66 9.86
C GLU A 301 -26.37 -32.70 11.00
N ARG A 302 -25.14 -32.16 10.95
CA ARG A 302 -24.59 -31.17 11.91
C ARG A 302 -23.48 -30.34 11.26
N TYR A 303 -23.49 -29.03 11.46
CA TYR A 303 -22.47 -28.12 10.90
C TYR A 303 -22.24 -26.90 11.80
N PHE A 304 -21.02 -26.38 11.76
CA PHE A 304 -20.67 -25.06 12.31
C PHE A 304 -20.74 -24.05 11.18
N TYR A 305 -21.59 -23.04 11.30
CA TYR A 305 -21.63 -21.96 10.34
C TYR A 305 -21.22 -20.64 10.98
N GLU A 306 -20.46 -19.88 10.22
CA GLU A 306 -20.10 -18.50 10.46
C GLU A 306 -21.18 -17.68 9.76
N ASP A 307 -21.97 -16.92 10.50
CA ASP A 307 -22.94 -16.01 9.88
C ASP A 307 -22.18 -14.92 9.08
N ASP A 308 -22.93 -14.07 8.36
CA ASP A 308 -22.31 -12.99 7.57
C ASP A 308 -21.42 -12.08 8.45
N PHE A 309 -21.58 -12.16 9.78
CA PHE A 309 -20.96 -11.33 10.81
C PHE A 309 -19.83 -12.02 11.58
N GLY A 310 -19.46 -13.27 11.24
CA GLY A 310 -18.34 -13.95 11.88
C GLY A 310 -18.69 -14.82 13.10
N ASN A 311 -19.97 -14.89 13.49
CA ASN A 311 -20.39 -15.64 14.67
C ASN A 311 -20.54 -17.13 14.36
N ILE A 312 -19.98 -17.98 15.23
CA ILE A 312 -19.99 -19.43 15.06
C ILE A 312 -21.22 -20.01 15.75
N LEU A 313 -22.16 -20.53 14.97
CA LEU A 313 -23.37 -21.17 15.45
C LEU A 313 -23.36 -22.65 15.10
N LEU A 314 -23.69 -23.50 16.09
CA LEU A 314 -23.88 -24.93 15.89
C LEU A 314 -25.33 -25.18 15.48
N SER A 315 -25.54 -25.52 14.20
CA SER A 315 -26.87 -25.87 13.71
C SER A 315 -27.12 -27.37 13.85
N THR A 316 -28.28 -27.73 14.40
CA THR A 316 -28.76 -29.11 14.50
C THR A 316 -30.11 -29.24 13.80
N THR A 317 -30.38 -30.43 13.26
CA THR A 317 -31.59 -30.70 12.47
C THR A 317 -32.90 -30.47 13.25
N GLU A 318 -32.84 -30.45 14.59
CA GLU A 318 -34.00 -30.23 15.48
C GLU A 318 -34.47 -28.77 15.54
N GLN A 319 -33.61 -27.78 15.24
CA GLN A 319 -33.97 -26.35 15.32
C GLN A 319 -34.72 -25.83 14.07
N LYS A 320 -34.58 -26.49 12.90
CA LYS A 320 -35.24 -26.05 11.65
C LYS A 320 -36.76 -26.27 11.65
N ASP A 321 -37.27 -27.13 12.54
CA ASP A 321 -38.70 -27.44 12.62
C ASP A 321 -39.47 -26.46 13.53
N GLU A 322 -38.81 -25.76 14.46
CA GLU A 322 -39.46 -24.78 15.36
C GLU A 322 -39.66 -23.38 14.73
N GLU A 323 -38.83 -22.98 13.75
CA GLU A 323 -38.89 -21.65 13.14
C GLU A 323 -40.06 -21.46 12.14
N LYS A 324 -40.72 -22.54 11.71
CA LYS A 324 -41.85 -22.45 10.77
C LYS A 324 -43.21 -22.19 11.42
N ASP A 325 -43.35 -22.36 12.74
CA ASP A 325 -44.67 -22.34 13.41
C ASP A 325 -44.97 -21.14 14.32
N SER A 326 -44.10 -20.12 14.43
CA SER A 326 -44.34 -18.97 15.33
C SER A 326 -44.66 -17.65 14.61
N LYS A 327 -45.58 -17.66 13.63
CA LYS A 327 -46.28 -16.43 13.19
C LYS A 327 -47.61 -16.26 13.92
N GLY A 328 -47.55 -15.68 15.11
CA GLY A 328 -48.70 -15.02 15.74
C GLY A 328 -48.73 -15.15 17.26
N ILE A 329 -48.41 -14.07 17.96
CA ILE A 329 -49.15 -13.47 19.10
C ILE A 329 -48.24 -12.39 19.74
N LYS A 330 -48.83 -11.21 20.00
CA LYS A 330 -48.24 -10.05 20.68
C LYS A 330 -48.27 -10.23 22.22
N PRO A 331 -47.54 -9.39 22.99
CA PRO A 331 -46.66 -9.81 24.08
C PRO A 331 -47.40 -10.03 25.40
N THR A 332 -46.92 -10.99 26.18
CA THR A 332 -47.14 -11.02 27.63
C THR A 332 -45.77 -11.01 28.29
N ILE A 333 -45.46 -9.90 28.96
CA ILE A 333 -44.32 -9.80 29.85
C ILE A 333 -44.58 -10.77 30.99
N ASN A 334 -43.69 -11.74 31.18
CA ASN A 334 -43.37 -12.29 32.49
C ASN A 334 -41.89 -12.71 32.48
N GLU A 335 -41.25 -12.26 33.55
CA GLU A 335 -39.87 -12.38 34.02
C GLU A 335 -39.17 -13.69 33.66
N GLU A 336 -38.05 -13.59 32.91
CA GLU A 336 -36.70 -13.97 33.32
C GLU A 336 -35.80 -14.11 32.07
N GLY A 337 -34.63 -13.44 32.11
CA GLY A 337 -33.48 -13.81 31.29
C GLY A 337 -33.36 -13.18 29.90
N THR A 338 -32.34 -12.31 29.77
CA THR A 338 -31.51 -12.13 28.55
C THR A 338 -32.17 -11.43 27.35
N LEU A 339 -32.28 -10.11 27.43
CA LEU A 339 -32.62 -9.27 26.27
C LEU A 339 -31.81 -7.97 26.25
N GLU A 340 -30.48 -8.05 26.06
CA GLU A 340 -29.67 -6.86 25.74
C GLU A 340 -28.60 -7.06 24.63
N GLN A 341 -28.31 -8.28 24.14
CA GLN A 341 -27.22 -8.48 23.16
C GLN A 341 -27.60 -8.16 21.70
N SER A 342 -28.84 -8.41 21.27
CA SER A 342 -29.24 -8.23 19.86
C SER A 342 -29.34 -6.76 19.38
N LYS A 343 -29.30 -5.80 20.31
CA LYS A 343 -29.22 -4.37 19.99
C LYS A 343 -27.79 -3.84 19.88
N LEU A 344 -26.79 -4.61 20.31
CA LEU A 344 -25.38 -4.20 20.32
C LEU A 344 -24.64 -4.63 19.04
N GLU A 345 -25.02 -5.75 18.43
CA GLU A 345 -24.31 -6.34 17.28
C GLU A 345 -24.47 -5.56 15.97
N CYS A 346 -25.55 -4.79 15.81
CA CYS A 346 -25.72 -3.90 14.65
C CYS A 346 -24.88 -2.60 14.74
N SER A 347 -24.09 -2.41 15.80
CA SER A 347 -23.29 -1.21 16.07
C SER A 347 -21.77 -1.40 15.90
N LEU A 348 -21.27 -2.64 15.72
CA LEU A 348 -19.82 -2.93 15.79
C LEU A 348 -19.09 -2.86 14.44
N ARG A 349 -19.76 -3.10 13.30
CA ARG A 349 -19.12 -2.99 11.97
C ARG A 349 -18.62 -1.59 11.63
N ASP A 350 -19.21 -0.54 12.23
CA ASP A 350 -18.83 0.86 11.98
C ASP A 350 -17.58 1.32 12.77
N ASN A 351 -16.85 0.40 13.44
CA ASN A 351 -15.84 0.74 14.45
C ASN A 351 -14.48 0.05 14.33
N LEU A 352 -14.14 -0.51 13.16
CA LEU A 352 -12.81 -1.11 12.93
C LEU A 352 -11.70 -0.04 12.90
N ILE A 353 -10.65 -0.27 13.68
CA ILE A 353 -9.51 0.63 13.86
C ILE A 353 -8.23 -0.08 13.45
N TYR A 354 -7.43 0.57 12.62
CA TYR A 354 -6.19 0.06 12.06
C TYR A 354 -5.00 0.92 12.49
N GLU A 355 -3.79 0.38 12.39
CA GLU A 355 -2.54 1.15 12.48
C GLU A 355 -1.76 1.01 11.16
N ASN A 356 -1.85 2.02 10.31
CA ASN A 356 -1.53 1.90 8.89
C ASN A 356 -0.04 2.14 8.56
N ARG A 357 0.88 2.07 9.53
CA ARG A 357 2.30 2.31 9.26
C ARG A 357 3.16 1.09 9.53
N ASP A 358 3.27 0.71 10.79
CA ASP A 358 4.13 -0.39 11.19
C ASP A 358 3.33 -1.71 11.17
N LEU A 359 2.00 -1.62 11.31
CA LEU A 359 1.08 -2.76 11.39
C LEU A 359 0.08 -2.79 10.22
N SER A 360 0.44 -2.26 9.05
CA SER A 360 -0.46 -2.22 7.89
C SER A 360 -0.98 -3.60 7.48
N ASP A 361 -0.19 -4.64 7.72
CA ASP A 361 -0.51 -6.03 7.36
C ASP A 361 -1.07 -6.84 8.55
N PHE A 362 -1.13 -6.25 9.75
CA PHE A 362 -1.61 -6.90 10.97
C PHE A 362 -3.14 -7.06 10.99
N GLY A 363 -3.85 -6.18 10.27
CA GLY A 363 -5.30 -6.07 10.35
C GLY A 363 -5.76 -5.06 11.40
N GLU A 364 -7.00 -5.19 11.88
CA GLU A 364 -7.54 -4.32 12.91
C GLU A 364 -6.85 -4.53 14.27
N ILE A 365 -6.69 -3.46 15.02
CA ILE A 365 -6.02 -3.46 16.32
C ILE A 365 -7.02 -3.38 17.49
N ASN A 366 -8.30 -3.61 17.22
CA ASN A 366 -9.39 -3.46 18.20
C ASN A 366 -9.20 -4.33 19.45
N GLU A 367 -8.49 -5.46 19.34
CA GLU A 367 -8.15 -6.32 20.48
C GLU A 367 -7.28 -5.63 21.54
N PHE A 368 -6.49 -4.63 21.15
CA PHE A 368 -5.64 -3.85 22.07
C PHE A 368 -6.39 -2.65 22.67
N ILE A 369 -7.58 -2.33 22.15
CA ILE A 369 -8.33 -1.13 22.50
C ILE A 369 -9.36 -1.49 23.56
N GLU A 370 -9.41 -0.71 24.63
CA GLU A 370 -10.46 -0.81 25.64
C GLU A 370 -11.83 -0.59 25.00
N CYS A 371 -12.78 -1.47 25.30
CA CYS A 371 -14.10 -1.52 24.67
C CYS A 371 -14.11 -1.93 23.18
N GLN A 372 -12.96 -2.35 22.63
CA GLN A 372 -12.79 -2.78 21.24
C GLN A 372 -13.26 -1.75 20.20
N GLN A 373 -13.27 -0.46 20.54
CA GLN A 373 -13.72 0.61 19.65
C GLN A 373 -13.20 1.98 20.11
N SER A 374 -13.26 2.97 19.21
CA SER A 374 -13.03 4.37 19.58
C SER A 374 -14.25 4.95 20.29
N ILE A 375 -14.00 5.83 21.24
CA ILE A 375 -15.03 6.44 22.05
C ILE A 375 -15.19 7.90 21.63
N LYS A 376 -16.39 8.25 21.17
CA LYS A 376 -16.70 9.63 20.80
C LYS A 376 -16.91 10.48 22.05
N VAL A 377 -16.08 11.51 22.18
CA VAL A 377 -16.10 12.47 23.29
C VAL A 377 -16.43 13.86 22.75
N THR A 378 -17.46 14.50 23.31
CA THR A 378 -17.80 15.90 22.98
C THR A 378 -17.48 16.79 24.18
N LEU A 379 -16.75 17.88 23.93
CA LEU A 379 -16.34 18.84 24.95
C LEU A 379 -17.42 19.90 25.15
N ASN A 380 -17.74 20.19 26.41
CA ASN A 380 -18.87 21.05 26.77
C ASN A 380 -18.45 22.50 27.10
N ASP A 381 -17.17 22.76 27.36
CA ASP A 381 -16.69 24.06 27.84
C ASP A 381 -15.39 24.51 27.14
N HIS A 382 -15.27 25.82 26.89
CA HIS A 382 -14.13 26.46 26.25
C HIS A 382 -12.99 26.83 27.20
N LYS A 383 -13.24 26.88 28.52
CA LYS A 383 -12.30 27.45 29.50
C LYS A 383 -11.53 26.42 30.32
N SER A 384 -11.95 25.15 30.31
CA SER A 384 -11.33 24.07 31.09
C SER A 384 -10.29 23.27 30.28
N ASN A 385 -9.31 22.68 30.99
CA ASN A 385 -8.25 21.87 30.40
C ASN A 385 -8.83 20.71 29.58
N ILE A 386 -8.53 20.68 28.28
CA ILE A 386 -9.03 19.67 27.32
C ILE A 386 -8.77 18.24 27.80
N LYS A 387 -7.61 17.97 28.43
CA LYS A 387 -7.31 16.63 28.96
C LYS A 387 -8.27 16.22 30.07
N GLN A 388 -8.55 17.15 30.99
CA GLN A 388 -9.49 16.90 32.08
C GLN A 388 -10.91 16.65 31.56
N GLN A 389 -11.35 17.45 30.57
CA GLN A 389 -12.66 17.25 29.96
C GLN A 389 -12.78 15.90 29.24
N ILE A 390 -11.70 15.39 28.63
CA ILE A 390 -11.67 14.04 28.04
C ILE A 390 -11.83 12.99 29.13
N PHE A 391 -11.09 13.10 30.25
CA PHE A 391 -11.21 12.16 31.36
C PHE A 391 -12.63 12.16 31.96
N ASP A 392 -13.19 13.35 32.21
CA ASP A 392 -14.52 13.49 32.79
C ASP A 392 -15.60 12.92 31.86
N ALA A 393 -15.43 13.07 30.54
CA ALA A 393 -16.32 12.48 29.55
C ALA A 393 -16.20 10.95 29.48
N LEU A 394 -14.99 10.41 29.55
CA LEU A 394 -14.76 8.95 29.54
C LEU A 394 -15.33 8.29 30.81
N LYS A 395 -15.18 8.92 31.97
CA LYS A 395 -15.76 8.43 33.24
C LYS A 395 -17.29 8.40 33.23
N LYS A 396 -17.93 9.36 32.56
CA LYS A 396 -19.40 9.42 32.45
C LYS A 396 -20.01 8.25 31.67
N LEU A 397 -19.21 7.44 30.99
CA LEU A 397 -19.69 6.25 30.28
C LEU A 397 -20.06 5.09 31.23
N GLY A 398 -19.79 5.22 32.54
CA GLY A 398 -20.23 4.25 33.55
C GLY A 398 -19.52 2.89 33.46
N LYS A 399 -18.38 2.84 32.78
CA LYS A 399 -17.52 1.65 32.71
C LYS A 399 -16.52 1.68 33.86
N THR A 400 -16.55 0.65 34.69
CA THR A 400 -15.71 0.53 35.91
C THR A 400 -14.22 0.71 35.66
N GLU A 401 -13.76 0.41 34.43
CA GLU A 401 -12.38 0.50 34.01
C GLU A 401 -11.88 1.94 33.85
N PHE A 402 -12.77 2.92 33.64
CA PHE A 402 -12.43 4.32 33.39
C PHE A 402 -12.52 5.21 34.63
N ASP A 403 -13.21 4.75 35.68
CA ASP A 403 -13.40 5.49 36.93
C ASP A 403 -12.05 5.82 37.62
N MET A 404 -11.06 4.93 37.45
CA MET A 404 -9.73 5.07 38.01
C MET A 404 -8.81 6.04 37.26
N MET A 405 -9.24 6.64 36.14
CA MET A 405 -8.41 7.57 35.36
C MET A 405 -8.16 8.87 36.13
N THR A 406 -6.91 9.32 36.16
CA THR A 406 -6.47 10.58 36.77
C THR A 406 -5.35 11.19 35.93
N GLU A 407 -5.07 12.48 36.09
CA GLU A 407 -3.97 13.14 35.38
C GLU A 407 -2.60 12.50 35.69
N GLY A 408 -2.42 11.90 36.87
CA GLY A 408 -1.18 11.25 37.29
C GLY A 408 -0.98 9.84 36.72
N ASN A 409 -2.04 9.14 36.33
CA ASN A 409 -1.96 7.76 35.84
C ASN A 409 -2.42 7.58 34.38
N SER A 410 -2.67 8.68 33.67
CA SER A 410 -3.21 8.66 32.32
C SER A 410 -2.42 9.60 31.40
N PHE A 411 -2.08 9.11 30.22
CA PHE A 411 -1.42 9.89 29.18
C PHE A 411 -2.38 10.20 28.05
N VAL A 412 -2.38 11.43 27.54
CA VAL A 412 -3.20 11.84 26.40
C VAL A 412 -2.31 12.34 25.26
N SER A 413 -2.32 11.61 24.15
CA SER A 413 -1.73 12.02 22.87
C SER A 413 -2.83 12.58 21.99
N ARG A 414 -2.66 13.80 21.48
CA ARG A 414 -3.67 14.46 20.64
C ARG A 414 -3.20 14.52 19.20
N SER A 415 -4.12 14.27 18.28
CA SER A 415 -3.89 14.42 16.84
C SER A 415 -5.06 15.10 16.16
N LYS A 416 -4.80 15.72 15.01
CA LYS A 416 -5.85 16.20 14.11
C LYS A 416 -6.28 15.06 13.20
N ASN A 417 -7.55 15.05 12.80
CA ASN A 417 -8.01 14.19 11.73
C ASN A 417 -7.36 14.61 10.39
N TYR A 418 -6.78 13.67 9.66
CA TYR A 418 -6.21 13.89 8.33
C TYR A 418 -6.59 12.75 7.39
N ILE A 419 -7.64 12.89 6.59
CA ILE A 419 -8.02 11.85 5.62
C ILE A 419 -7.23 12.11 4.32
N PRO A 420 -6.32 11.22 3.89
CA PRO A 420 -5.60 11.39 2.63
C PRO A 420 -6.54 11.22 1.43
N ASP A 421 -6.28 11.97 0.35
CA ASP A 421 -7.02 11.83 -0.91
C ASP A 421 -6.70 10.47 -1.57
N MET A 422 -7.62 9.52 -1.45
CA MET A 422 -7.59 8.21 -2.10
C MET A 422 -7.79 8.36 -3.61
N LYS A 423 -6.88 7.81 -4.42
CA LYS A 423 -6.88 8.01 -5.88
C LYS A 423 -7.62 6.91 -6.64
N GLU A 424 -7.96 5.79 -6.01
CA GLU A 424 -8.47 4.61 -6.73
C GLU A 424 -9.80 4.07 -6.21
N LYS A 425 -10.59 3.47 -7.12
CA LYS A 425 -11.80 2.73 -6.78
C LYS A 425 -11.41 1.35 -6.23
N GLY A 426 -11.57 1.17 -4.92
CA GLY A 426 -11.31 -0.09 -4.22
C GLY A 426 -10.57 0.07 -2.89
N GLU A 427 -10.02 1.25 -2.62
CA GLU A 427 -9.35 1.55 -1.35
C GLU A 427 -10.35 1.73 -0.20
N LYS A 428 -10.01 1.21 0.98
CA LYS A 428 -10.78 1.38 2.23
C LYS A 428 -11.08 2.85 2.47
N LYS A 429 -12.35 3.19 2.66
CA LYS A 429 -12.73 4.58 2.97
C LYS A 429 -12.53 4.82 4.46
N TRP A 430 -11.85 5.90 4.82
CA TRP A 430 -11.59 6.24 6.21
C TRP A 430 -12.59 7.28 6.75
N ALA A 431 -13.08 7.05 7.98
CA ALA A 431 -13.88 7.98 8.77
C ALA A 431 -12.99 9.06 9.39
N TRP A 432 -11.84 8.65 9.89
CA TRP A 432 -10.76 9.53 10.31
C TRP A 432 -9.43 8.80 10.24
N HIS A 433 -8.35 9.57 10.18
CA HIS A 433 -6.99 9.08 10.33
C HIS A 433 -6.23 10.02 11.24
N SER A 434 -5.35 9.48 12.07
CA SER A 434 -4.61 10.24 13.06
C SER A 434 -3.11 10.00 12.90
N TRP A 435 -2.36 10.94 13.46
CA TRP A 435 -0.93 10.80 13.67
C TRP A 435 -0.62 11.14 15.13
N ASN A 436 -0.38 10.11 15.92
CA ASN A 436 -0.10 10.21 17.34
C ASN A 436 1.35 9.81 17.63
N VAL A 437 1.90 10.37 18.72
CA VAL A 437 3.28 10.13 19.14
C VAL A 437 3.30 9.75 20.62
N LEU A 438 4.14 8.77 20.94
CA LEU A 438 4.43 8.35 22.31
C LEU A 438 5.95 8.19 22.47
N THR A 439 6.54 8.84 23.46
CA THR A 439 7.98 8.74 23.73
C THR A 439 8.28 7.52 24.60
N LYS A 440 9.46 6.90 24.44
CA LYS A 440 9.95 5.81 25.29
C LYS A 440 9.85 6.11 26.79
N MET A 441 10.18 7.34 27.20
CA MET A 441 10.04 7.78 28.60
C MET A 441 8.61 7.58 29.14
N LYS A 442 7.58 7.74 28.30
CA LYS A 442 6.17 7.60 28.69
C LYS A 442 5.67 6.17 28.63
N THR A 443 6.29 5.30 27.83
CA THR A 443 5.99 3.86 27.84
C THR A 443 6.59 3.19 29.07
N GLU A 444 7.77 3.65 29.52
CA GLU A 444 8.48 3.10 30.69
C GLU A 444 7.96 3.64 32.03
N ASP A 445 7.27 4.79 32.02
CA ASP A 445 6.66 5.40 33.20
C ASP A 445 5.68 4.45 33.89
N LYS A 446 6.00 4.03 35.12
CA LYS A 446 5.24 3.04 35.89
C LYS A 446 3.92 3.58 36.44
N ASP A 447 3.81 4.89 36.56
CA ASP A 447 2.62 5.53 37.12
C ASP A 447 1.49 5.61 36.09
N ILE A 448 1.84 5.64 34.79
CA ILE A 448 0.88 5.66 33.69
C ILE A 448 0.28 4.27 33.47
N LYS A 449 -1.03 4.16 33.64
CA LYS A 449 -1.83 2.94 33.42
C LYS A 449 -2.68 3.01 32.14
N PHE A 450 -3.10 4.21 31.76
CA PHE A 450 -3.98 4.45 30.61
C PHE A 450 -3.30 5.33 29.57
N TYR A 451 -3.36 4.90 28.32
CA TYR A 451 -2.85 5.64 27.17
C TYR A 451 -4.02 5.99 26.25
N ILE A 452 -4.28 7.29 26.10
CA ILE A 452 -5.43 7.82 25.39
C ILE A 452 -4.93 8.54 24.14
N PHE A 453 -5.31 8.03 22.99
CA PHE A 453 -5.04 8.66 21.69
C PHE A 453 -6.31 9.34 21.22
N ALA A 454 -6.32 10.68 21.31
CA ALA A 454 -7.48 11.50 21.00
C ALA A 454 -7.34 12.12 19.60
N VAL A 455 -8.22 11.72 18.69
CA VAL A 455 -8.30 12.21 17.31
C VAL A 455 -9.36 13.29 17.23
N GLN A 456 -8.97 14.51 16.90
CA GLN A 456 -9.89 15.63 16.78
C GLN A 456 -10.69 15.54 15.48
N THR A 457 -11.97 15.19 15.56
CA THR A 457 -12.87 15.06 14.39
C THR A 457 -13.64 16.34 14.09
N SER A 458 -13.79 17.24 15.09
CA SER A 458 -14.26 18.62 14.91
C SER A 458 -13.68 19.52 16.00
N ASP A 459 -14.02 20.81 16.02
CA ASP A 459 -13.53 21.76 17.02
C ASP A 459 -13.81 21.33 18.48
N ARG A 460 -14.84 20.52 18.71
CA ARG A 460 -15.22 20.04 20.05
C ARG A 460 -15.49 18.54 20.15
N ALA A 461 -15.28 17.78 19.09
CA ALA A 461 -15.46 16.34 19.12
C ALA A 461 -14.12 15.62 18.92
N PHE A 462 -13.92 14.60 19.73
CA PHE A 462 -12.78 13.71 19.70
C PHE A 462 -13.26 12.28 19.55
N GLU A 463 -12.49 11.48 18.83
CA GLU A 463 -12.55 10.03 18.86
C GLU A 463 -11.36 9.56 19.69
N CYS A 464 -11.63 8.92 20.83
CA CYS A 464 -10.62 8.53 21.80
C CYS A 464 -10.40 7.01 21.75
N ILE A 465 -9.17 6.62 21.46
CA ILE A 465 -8.70 5.24 21.57
C ILE A 465 -8.01 5.11 22.94
N VAL A 466 -8.52 4.23 23.79
CA VAL A 466 -7.97 4.00 25.13
C VAL A 466 -7.29 2.64 25.15
N ILE A 467 -6.02 2.58 25.57
CA ILE A 467 -5.24 1.36 25.68
C ILE A 467 -4.64 1.29 27.08
N LYS A 468 -4.81 0.16 27.78
CA LYS A 468 -4.15 -0.10 29.07
C LYS A 468 -2.68 -0.47 28.88
N LYS A 469 -1.86 -0.23 29.90
CA LYS A 469 -0.42 -0.48 29.84
C LYS A 469 -0.02 -1.88 29.36
N GLU A 470 -0.70 -2.92 29.82
CA GLU A 470 -0.40 -4.31 29.44
C GLU A 470 -0.61 -4.52 27.93
N LYS A 471 -1.78 -4.13 27.42
CA LYS A 471 -2.10 -4.18 25.99
C LYS A 471 -1.25 -3.25 25.14
N LEU A 472 -0.83 -2.11 25.68
CA LEU A 472 0.14 -1.27 25.00
C LEU A 472 1.50 -1.97 24.90
N GLY A 473 1.91 -2.71 25.92
CA GLY A 473 3.14 -3.51 25.89
C GLY A 473 3.13 -4.51 24.74
N GLU A 474 2.06 -5.30 24.64
CA GLU A 474 1.84 -6.25 23.53
C GLU A 474 1.85 -5.54 22.16
N LEU A 475 1.14 -4.42 22.04
CA LEU A 475 1.11 -3.64 20.79
C LEU A 475 2.49 -3.08 20.42
N LEU A 476 3.29 -2.67 21.40
CA LEU A 476 4.63 -2.10 21.18
C LEU A 476 5.67 -3.14 20.76
N GLU A 477 5.50 -4.42 21.08
CA GLU A 477 6.36 -5.50 20.60
C GLU A 477 6.31 -5.63 19.07
N GLN A 478 5.18 -5.23 18.47
CA GLN A 478 4.97 -5.21 17.02
C GLN A 478 5.36 -3.86 16.38
N LYS A 479 5.77 -2.85 17.17
CA LYS A 479 6.09 -1.50 16.68
C LYS A 479 7.59 -1.26 16.57
N SER A 480 7.97 -0.48 15.55
CA SER A 480 9.33 0.01 15.42
C SER A 480 9.54 1.31 16.22
N MET A 481 10.60 1.37 17.03
CA MET A 481 10.99 2.61 17.71
C MET A 481 11.93 3.43 16.82
N THR A 482 11.66 4.72 16.68
CA THR A 482 12.53 5.62 15.90
C THR A 482 13.81 5.99 16.65
N LYS A 483 14.81 6.49 15.91
CA LYS A 483 16.13 6.88 16.45
C LYS A 483 16.06 7.93 17.58
N ASP A 484 15.01 8.75 17.59
CA ASP A 484 14.74 9.74 18.64
C ASP A 484 13.92 9.18 19.83
N SER A 485 13.86 7.84 19.97
CA SER A 485 13.18 7.12 21.07
C SER A 485 11.68 7.41 21.15
N ARG A 486 11.00 7.37 20.00
CA ARG A 486 9.55 7.59 19.89
C ARG A 486 8.88 6.45 19.13
N TYR A 487 7.65 6.19 19.51
CA TYR A 487 6.71 5.36 18.78
C TYR A 487 5.71 6.27 18.10
N PHE A 488 5.47 5.99 16.82
CA PHE A 488 4.46 6.68 16.05
C PHE A 488 3.26 5.75 15.84
N PHE A 489 2.07 6.33 15.92
CA PHE A 489 0.82 5.62 15.72
C PHE A 489 0.00 6.33 14.66
N TYR A 490 -0.28 5.61 13.59
CA TYR A 490 -1.05 6.04 12.43
C TYR A 490 -2.42 5.38 12.46
N PHE A 491 -3.24 5.77 13.44
CA PHE A 491 -4.54 5.13 13.62
C PHE A 491 -5.51 5.57 12.54
N ALA A 492 -6.30 4.64 12.01
CA ALA A 492 -7.36 4.94 11.07
C ALA A 492 -8.62 4.16 11.41
N LYS A 493 -9.78 4.79 11.22
CA LYS A 493 -11.08 4.13 11.37
C LYS A 493 -11.76 4.00 10.03
N GLU A 494 -12.21 2.80 9.69
CA GLU A 494 -12.93 2.53 8.44
C GLU A 494 -14.35 3.13 8.48
N LYS A 495 -14.88 3.52 7.31
CA LYS A 495 -16.17 4.22 7.14
C LYS A 495 -17.35 3.29 7.01
#